data_AF-A0A2N6B831-F1
#
_entry.id   AF-A0A2N6B831-F1
#
_cell.length_a   1.000
_cell.length_b   1.000
_cell.length_c   1.000
_cell.angle_alpha   90.00
_cell.angle_beta   90.00
_cell.angle_gamma   90.00
#
_symmetry.space_group_name_H-M   'P 1'
#
loop_
_entity.id
_entity.type
_entity.pdbx_description
1 polymer ?
#
loop_
_entity_poly.entity_id
_entity_poly.type
_entity_poly.pdbx_seq_one_letter_code
_entity_poly.pdbx_strand_id
1 'polypeptide(L)' 'MRQRTRKFIGMWVLVAFVIVYSLTAMLLASIILPDKATWVQIVYYMVAGFLWVIPCAPLITWMQKPNPGEEPR' A
#
# COMPACT_ATOMS: atom_id res chain seq x y z
N MET A 1 -2.53 12.50 -21.84
CA MET A 1 -3.46 11.40 -21.45
C MET A 1 -4.45 11.93 -20.40
N ARG A 2 -5.76 11.78 -20.65
CA ARG A 2 -6.86 12.44 -19.91
C ARG A 2 -6.83 12.09 -18.42
N GLN A 3 -6.75 13.12 -17.55
CA GLN A 3 -6.72 13.06 -16.07
C GLN A 3 -7.62 11.98 -15.42
N ARG A 4 -8.78 11.72 -16.03
CA ARG A 4 -9.75 10.71 -15.56
C ARG A 4 -9.24 9.26 -15.59
N THR A 5 -8.46 8.87 -16.59
CA THR A 5 -7.99 7.48 -16.73
C THR A 5 -6.91 7.15 -15.70
N ARG A 6 -6.03 8.11 -15.39
CA ARG A 6 -5.02 7.96 -14.33
C ARG A 6 -5.65 7.79 -12.94
N LYS A 7 -6.71 8.53 -12.62
CA LYS A 7 -7.45 8.37 -11.35
C LYS A 7 -8.14 7.01 -11.24
N PHE A 8 -8.73 6.51 -12.31
CA PHE A 8 -9.37 5.19 -12.34
C PHE A 8 -8.36 4.04 -12.14
N ILE A 9 -7.24 4.09 -12.86
CA ILE A 9 -6.18 3.07 -12.75
C ILE A 9 -5.54 3.14 -11.36
N GLY A 10 -5.24 4.35 -10.86
CA GLY A 10 -4.67 4.54 -9.53
C GLY A 10 -5.53 3.92 -8.43
N MET A 11 -6.84 4.08 -8.50
CA MET A 11 -7.77 3.47 -7.54
C MET A 11 -7.69 1.94 -7.56
N TRP A 12 -7.73 1.32 -8.74
CA TRP A 12 -7.60 -0.13 -8.88
C TRP A 12 -6.24 -0.66 -8.42
N VAL A 13 -5.16 0.06 -8.70
CA VAL A 13 -3.82 -0.32 -8.25
C VAL A 13 -3.71 -0.24 -6.74
N LEU A 14 -4.26 0.80 -6.09
CA LEU A 14 -4.32 0.90 -4.63
C LEU A 14 -5.05 -0.29 -4.01
N VAL A 15 -6.22 -0.65 -4.56
CA VAL A 15 -7.01 -1.78 -4.07
C VAL A 15 -6.26 -3.10 -4.25
N ALA A 16 -5.73 -3.36 -5.45
CA ALA A 16 -4.95 -4.56 -5.73
C ALA A 16 -3.71 -4.66 -4.81
N PHE A 17 -3.04 -3.53 -4.59
CA PHE A 17 -1.89 -3.44 -3.70
C PHE A 17 -2.26 -3.82 -2.26
N VAL A 18 -3.35 -3.27 -1.72
CA VAL A 18 -3.84 -3.57 -0.37
C VAL A 18 -4.22 -5.04 -0.23
N ILE A 19 -4.85 -5.64 -1.25
CA ILE A 19 -5.23 -7.06 -1.23
C ILE A 19 -3.98 -7.94 -1.16
N VAL A 20 -3.01 -7.74 -2.06
CA VAL A 20 -1.75 -8.50 -2.09
C VAL A 20 -0.99 -8.33 -0.78
N TYR A 21 -0.94 -7.10 -0.26
CA TYR A 21 -0.27 -6.81 1.00
C TYR A 21 -0.92 -7.51 2.19
N SER A 22 -2.24 -7.44 2.30
CA SER A 22 -2.99 -8.06 3.41
C SER A 22 -2.83 -9.57 3.40
N LEU A 23 -2.87 -10.19 2.21
CA LEU A 23 -2.61 -11.62 2.02
C LEU A 23 -1.18 -11.97 2.45
N THR A 24 -0.19 -11.17 2.04
CA THR A 24 1.23 -11.39 2.41
C THR A 24 1.43 -11.25 3.91
N ALA A 25 0.83 -10.22 4.53
CA ALA A 25 0.90 -9.99 5.97
C ALA A 25 0.26 -11.15 6.76
N MET A 26 -0.86 -11.69 6.28
CA MET A 26 -1.51 -12.86 6.85
C MET A 26 -0.68 -14.13 6.66
N LEU A 27 -0.08 -14.32 5.49
CA LEU A 27 0.79 -15.47 5.21
C LEU A 27 2.02 -15.47 6.11
N LEU A 28 2.72 -14.34 6.17
CA LEU A 28 3.88 -14.15 7.03
C LEU A 28 3.50 -14.29 8.52
N ALA A 29 2.34 -13.79 8.93
CA ALA A 29 1.81 -14.07 10.28
C ALA A 29 1.65 -15.58 10.50
N SER A 30 1.03 -16.32 9.57
CA SER A 30 0.87 -17.77 9.68
C SER A 30 2.17 -18.57 9.67
N ILE A 31 3.25 -18.04 9.08
CA ILE A 31 4.58 -18.68 9.06
C ILE A 31 5.40 -18.36 10.32
N ILE A 32 5.24 -17.16 10.88
CA ILE A 32 6.05 -16.66 12.00
C ILE A 32 5.40 -16.98 13.37
N LEU A 33 4.07 -17.05 13.43
CA LEU A 33 3.33 -17.31 14.67
C LEU A 33 3.33 -18.77 15.20
N PRO A 34 3.55 -19.85 14.42
CA PRO A 34 3.27 -21.20 14.92
C PRO A 34 4.22 -21.67 16.04
N ASP A 35 5.17 -20.85 16.48
CA ASP A 35 6.11 -21.22 17.55
C ASP A 35 6.71 -20.02 18.32
N LYS A 36 6.09 -18.83 18.27
CA LYS A 36 6.68 -17.60 18.84
C LYS A 36 5.77 -16.88 19.85
N ALA A 37 6.42 -16.35 20.89
CA ALA A 37 5.78 -15.60 21.96
C ALA A 37 4.99 -14.38 21.43
N THR A 38 3.88 -14.06 22.10
CA THR A 38 2.97 -12.94 21.79
C THR A 38 3.68 -11.61 21.53
N TRP A 39 4.84 -11.37 22.15
CA TRP A 39 5.67 -10.19 21.92
C TRP A 39 6.15 -10.05 20.47
N VAL A 40 6.54 -11.17 19.83
CA VAL A 40 6.99 -11.18 18.43
C VAL A 40 5.83 -10.88 17.50
N GLN A 41 4.62 -11.35 17.82
CA GLN A 41 3.41 -11.07 17.07
C GLN A 41 3.09 -9.57 17.08
N ILE A 42 3.23 -8.89 18.22
CA ILE A 42 3.02 -7.43 18.33
C ILE A 42 4.04 -6.67 17.48
N VAL A 43 5.34 -6.99 17.63
CA VAL A 43 6.40 -6.33 16.85
C VAL A 43 6.21 -6.58 15.36
N TYR A 44 5.83 -7.80 14.97
CA TYR A 44 5.57 -8.16 13.59
C TYR A 44 4.41 -7.34 13.00
N TYR A 45 3.27 -7.22 13.68
CA TYR A 45 2.16 -6.39 13.21
C TYR A 45 2.53 -4.91 13.16
N MET A 46 3.35 -4.42 14.10
CA MET A 46 3.84 -3.05 14.09
C MET A 46 4.72 -2.80 12.85
N VAL A 47 5.69 -3.68 12.60
CA VAL A 47 6.58 -3.57 11.42
C VAL A 47 5.78 -3.77 10.13
N ALA A 48 4.89 -4.74 10.03
CA ALA A 48 3.99 -4.90 8.88
C ALA A 48 3.09 -3.67 8.68
N GLY A 49 2.65 -3.03 9.76
CA GLY A 49 1.92 -1.75 9.69
C GLY A 49 2.79 -0.56 9.30
N PHE A 50 4.11 -0.64 9.38
CA PHE A 50 5.02 0.42 8.90
C PHE A 50 5.57 0.13 7.49
N LEU A 51 5.84 -1.13 7.18
CA LEU A 51 6.41 -1.57 5.92
C LEU A 51 5.49 -1.24 4.74
N TRP A 52 4.17 -1.23 4.96
CA TRP A 52 3.18 -0.85 3.93
C TRP A 52 3.27 0.62 3.49
N VAL A 53 3.87 1.51 4.30
CA VAL A 53 3.96 2.95 3.99
C VAL A 53 4.95 3.19 2.85
N ILE A 54 6.03 2.41 2.80
CA ILE A 54 7.09 2.49 1.78
C ILE A 54 6.52 2.36 0.36
N PRO A 55 5.70 1.34 0.03
CA PRO A 55 5.10 1.22 -1.29
C PRO A 55 3.86 2.12 -1.48
N CYS A 56 3.16 2.50 -0.42
CA CYS A 56 1.96 3.34 -0.53
C CYS A 56 2.30 4.79 -0.90
N ALA A 57 3.38 5.35 -0.35
CA ALA A 57 3.83 6.71 -0.62
C ALA A 57 4.13 7.02 -2.12
N PRO A 58 4.93 6.23 -2.86
CA PRO A 58 5.16 6.44 -4.29
C PRO A 58 3.90 6.24 -5.12
N LEU A 59 3.01 5.32 -4.70
CA LEU A 59 1.75 5.07 -5.39
C LEU A 59 0.78 6.26 -5.30
N ILE A 60 0.61 6.81 -4.09
CA ILE A 60 -0.24 7.98 -3.84
C ILE A 60 0.32 9.22 -4.53
N THR A 61 1.64 9.47 -4.44
CA THR A 61 2.27 10.61 -5.11
C THR A 61 2.16 10.51 -6.64
N TRP A 62 2.21 9.30 -7.22
CA TRP A 62 1.96 9.10 -8.65
C TRP A 62 0.49 9.39 -9.03
N MET A 63 -0.47 9.06 -8.16
CA MET A 63 -1.88 9.40 -8.35
C MET A 63 -2.16 10.90 -8.21
N GLN A 64 -1.53 11.55 -7.23
CA GLN A 64 -1.73 12.96 -6.92
C GLN A 64 -0.92 13.89 -7.84
N LYS A 65 0.10 13.38 -8.56
CA LYS A 65 0.94 14.20 -9.44
C LYS A 65 0.07 14.92 -10.49
N PRO A 66 -0.09 16.25 -10.40
CA PRO A 66 -0.88 17.03 -11.34
C PRO A 66 -0.20 16.98 -12.72
N ASN A 67 -0.99 17.01 -13.79
CA ASN A 67 -0.41 17.19 -15.12
C ASN A 67 0.18 18.61 -15.19
N PRO A 68 1.42 18.79 -15.70
CA PRO A 68 1.95 20.11 -15.95
C PRO A 68 1.14 20.74 -17.09
N GLY A 69 0.29 21.74 -16.78
CA GLY A 69 -0.49 22.47 -17.81
C GLY A 69 -1.87 23.00 -17.41
N GLU A 70 -2.32 22.89 -16.16
CA GLU A 70 -3.50 23.67 -15.72
C GLU A 70 -3.06 25.11 -15.42
N GLU A 71 -3.05 25.95 -16.46
CA GLU A 71 -3.01 27.40 -16.32
C GLU A 71 -4.21 27.85 -15.47
N PRO A 72 -4.01 28.75 -14.48
CA PRO A 72 -5.11 29.32 -13.73
C PRO A 72 -5.93 30.20 -14.68
N ARG A 73 -7.11 29.72 -15.08
CA ARG A 73 -8.14 30.52 -15.73
C ARG A 73 -9.11 31.06 -14.71
#